data_AF-A0A8B8F6G0-F1
#
_entry.id   AF-A0A8B8F6G0-F1
#
_cell.length_a   1.000
_cell.length_b   1.000
_cell.length_c   1.000
_cell.angle_alpha   90.00
_cell.angle_beta   90.00
_cell.angle_gamma   90.00
#
_symmetry.space_group_name_H-M   'P 1'
#
loop_
_entity.id
_entity.type
_entity.pdbx_description
1 polymer ?
#
loop_
_entity_poly.entity_id
_entity_poly.type
_entity_poly.pdbx_seq_one_letter_code
_entity_poly.pdbx_strand_id
1 'polypeptide(L)'
;MINMNADLKEERPPHPRANANFFEILTFGWTLKLFQTGKKRDLEINDLYSTLKEHSSSLLGNELEKKWRIELAKAKESSRHPSLLRALLKMFGAKLMLCGFLLLIIETVLW
;
A
#
# COMPACT_ATOMS: atom_id res chain seq x y z
N MET A 1 19.22 29.99 -8.51
CA MET A 1 19.49 28.99 -7.45
C MET A 1 18.15 28.40 -7.05
N ILE A 2 17.80 27.23 -7.59
CA ILE A 2 16.50 26.58 -7.31
C ILE A 2 16.56 26.12 -5.85
N ASN A 3 15.70 26.68 -5.00
CA ASN A 3 15.57 26.25 -3.61
C ASN A 3 15.02 24.82 -3.59
N MET A 4 15.91 23.87 -3.28
CA MET A 4 15.61 22.48 -3.05
C MET A 4 14.93 22.35 -1.68
N ASN A 5 13.69 22.84 -1.57
CA ASN A 5 12.77 22.52 -0.46
C ASN A 5 12.11 21.15 -0.69
N ALA A 6 12.84 20.21 -1.26
CA ALA A 6 12.44 18.81 -1.30
C ALA A 6 12.91 18.19 0.02
N ASP A 7 11.96 17.73 0.83
CA ASP A 7 12.17 16.94 2.06
C ASP A 7 12.36 17.71 3.37
N LEU A 8 11.59 18.78 3.61
CA LEU A 8 11.04 18.92 4.97
C LEU A 8 10.03 17.78 5.15
N LYS A 9 10.50 16.60 5.55
CA LYS A 9 9.64 15.57 6.13
C LYS A 9 8.98 16.20 7.35
N GLU A 10 7.78 16.76 7.17
CA GLU A 10 6.91 17.05 8.30
C GLU A 10 6.81 15.77 9.12
N GLU A 11 7.29 15.81 10.36
CA GLU A 11 7.19 14.70 11.29
C GLU A 11 5.73 14.47 11.64
N ARG A 12 5.06 13.67 10.81
CA ARG A 12 3.67 13.29 11.00
C ARG A 12 3.56 12.17 12.02
N PRO A 13 2.45 12.11 12.76
CA PRO A 13 2.22 11.01 13.68
C PRO A 13 2.29 9.66 12.93
N PRO A 14 2.81 8.60 13.57
CA PRO A 14 2.86 7.28 12.98
C PRO A 14 1.46 6.76 12.68
N HIS A 15 1.32 6.02 11.59
CA HIS A 15 0.02 5.47 11.19
C HIS A 15 -0.55 4.56 12.29
N PRO A 16 -1.76 4.80 12.82
CA PRO A 16 -2.31 4.08 13.97
C PRO A 16 -2.53 2.60 13.67
N ARG A 17 -2.77 2.25 12.40
CA ARG A 17 -2.80 0.86 11.91
C ARG A 17 -1.53 0.07 12.22
N ALA A 18 -0.37 0.72 12.35
CA ALA A 18 0.89 0.03 12.64
C ALA A 18 0.91 -0.60 14.04
N ASN A 19 0.17 -0.03 14.99
CA ASN A 19 0.07 -0.51 16.38
C ASN A 19 -1.32 -1.06 16.71
N ALA A 20 -2.19 -1.24 15.71
CA ALA A 20 -3.57 -1.66 15.93
C ALA A 20 -3.69 -3.17 16.17
N ASN A 21 -4.56 -3.56 17.10
CA ASN A 21 -4.86 -4.97 17.34
C ASN A 21 -5.69 -5.58 16.21
N PHE A 22 -5.72 -6.92 16.10
CA PHE A 22 -6.49 -7.62 15.07
C PHE A 22 -7.97 -7.17 14.98
N PHE A 23 -8.64 -7.05 16.13
CA PHE A 23 -10.02 -6.56 16.19
C PHE A 23 -10.16 -5.10 15.72
N GLU A 24 -9.20 -4.24 16.05
CA GLU A 24 -9.20 -2.84 15.60
C GLU A 24 -8.98 -2.74 14.09
N ILE A 25 -8.13 -3.59 13.53
CA ILE A 25 -7.91 -3.68 12.08
C ILE A 25 -9.19 -4.15 11.38
N LEU A 26 -9.84 -5.20 11.90
CA LEU A 26 -11.05 -5.78 11.32
C LEU A 26 -12.25 -4.83 11.36
N THR A 27 -12.43 -4.12 12.47
CA THR A 27 -13.54 -3.17 12.66
C THR A 27 -13.23 -1.75 12.17
N PHE A 28 -12.04 -1.54 11.60
CA PHE A 28 -11.52 -0.20 11.25
C PHE A 28 -11.47 0.80 12.43
N GLY A 29 -11.48 0.31 13.68
CA GLY A 29 -11.50 1.14 14.89
C GLY A 29 -10.33 2.13 14.99
N TRP A 30 -9.18 1.81 14.37
CA TRP A 30 -8.02 2.70 14.30
C TRP A 30 -8.29 4.01 13.55
N THR A 31 -9.32 4.09 12.70
CA THR A 31 -9.74 5.33 11.99
C THR A 31 -10.61 6.25 12.85
N LEU A 32 -11.21 5.73 13.92
CA LEU A 32 -12.23 6.44 14.70
C LEU A 32 -11.69 7.73 15.34
N LYS A 33 -10.41 7.75 15.74
CA LYS A 33 -9.75 8.95 16.27
C LYS A 33 -9.74 10.10 15.25
N LEU A 34 -9.45 9.80 13.97
CA LEU A 34 -9.44 10.80 12.91
C LEU A 34 -10.85 11.34 12.65
N PHE A 35 -11.86 10.47 12.61
CA PHE A 35 -13.25 10.90 12.45
C PHE A 35 -13.77 11.74 13.62
N GLN A 36 -13.36 11.43 14.85
CA GLN A 36 -13.71 12.25 16.01
C GLN A 36 -13.08 13.65 15.93
N THR A 37 -11.84 13.76 15.46
CA THR A 37 -11.21 15.07 15.21
C THR A 37 -11.97 15.84 14.13
N GLY A 38 -12.23 15.20 12.99
CA GLY A 38 -12.99 15.81 11.88
C GLY A 38 -14.42 16.21 12.24
N LYS A 39 -15.05 15.55 13.22
CA LYS A 39 -16.36 15.95 13.75
C LYS A 39 -16.27 17.22 14.62
N LYS A 40 -15.17 17.42 15.34
CA LYS A 40 -15.00 18.53 16.28
C LYS A 40 -14.48 19.80 15.60
N ARG A 41 -13.64 19.65 14.58
CA ARG A 41 -13.04 20.73 13.80
C ARG A 41 -12.62 20.23 12.41
N ASP A 42 -12.34 21.16 11.51
CA ASP A 42 -11.74 20.83 10.22
C ASP A 42 -10.36 20.18 10.38
N LEU A 43 -10.07 19.20 9.51
CA LEU A 43 -8.82 18.46 9.51
C LEU A 43 -7.70 19.28 8.86
N GLU A 44 -6.55 19.32 9.52
CA GLU A 44 -5.35 19.96 9.01
C GLU A 44 -4.33 18.92 8.51
N ILE A 45 -3.33 19.38 7.75
CA ILE A 45 -2.27 18.51 7.22
C ILE A 45 -1.53 17.76 8.35
N ASN A 46 -1.39 18.41 9.51
CA ASN A 46 -0.73 17.84 10.70
C ASN A 46 -1.53 16.71 11.35
N ASP A 47 -2.84 16.62 11.09
CA ASP A 47 -3.69 15.53 11.59
C ASP A 47 -3.55 14.25 10.74
N LEU A 48 -2.96 14.36 9.55
CA LEU A 48 -2.75 13.22 8.67
C LEU A 48 -1.57 12.38 9.15
N TYR A 49 -1.80 11.08 9.20
CA TYR A 49 -0.76 10.13 9.53
C TYR A 49 0.28 9.98 8.43
N SER A 50 1.49 9.62 8.82
CA SER A 50 2.52 9.15 7.89
C SER A 50 2.06 7.90 7.13
N THR A 51 2.65 7.66 5.96
CA THR A 51 2.34 6.47 5.17
C THR A 51 2.78 5.21 5.91
N LEU A 52 1.96 4.15 5.84
CA LEU A 52 2.36 2.86 6.34
C LEU A 52 3.59 2.38 5.57
N LYS A 53 4.60 1.81 6.24
CA LYS A 53 5.86 1.37 5.60
C LYS A 53 5.60 0.46 4.39
N GLU A 54 4.61 -0.42 4.48
CA GLU A 54 4.19 -1.34 3.41
C GLU A 54 3.65 -0.64 2.15
N HIS A 55 3.15 0.59 2.30
CA HIS A 55 2.60 1.41 1.22
C HIS A 55 3.57 2.49 0.75
N SER A 56 4.80 2.48 1.26
CA SER A 56 5.83 3.40 0.81
C SER A 56 6.24 3.09 -0.63
N SER A 57 6.29 4.13 -1.46
CA SER A 57 6.70 4.03 -2.86
C SER A 57 8.14 3.55 -3.01
N SER A 58 9.02 3.87 -2.05
CA SER A 58 10.41 3.41 -2.06
C SER A 58 10.50 1.89 -1.88
N LEU A 59 9.75 1.34 -0.91
CA LEU A 59 9.72 -0.10 -0.67
C LEU A 59 9.15 -0.84 -1.88
N LEU A 60 7.98 -0.41 -2.37
CA LEU A 60 7.32 -1.05 -3.52
C LEU A 60 8.14 -0.91 -4.80
N GLY A 61 8.80 0.24 -5.00
CA GLY A 61 9.71 0.48 -6.11
C GLY A 61 10.91 -0.47 -6.10
N ASN A 62 11.55 -0.63 -4.93
CA ASN A 62 12.68 -1.55 -4.76
C ASN A 62 12.28 -3.01 -5.02
N GLU A 63 11.11 -3.44 -4.52
CA GLU A 63 10.61 -4.79 -4.78
C GLU A 63 10.25 -5.00 -6.26
N LEU A 64 9.63 -4.01 -6.90
CA LEU A 64 9.35 -4.06 -8.33
C LEU A 64 10.63 -4.18 -9.16
N GLU A 65 11.66 -3.41 -8.82
CA GLU A 65 12.97 -3.46 -9.50
C GLU A 65 13.58 -4.87 -9.41
N LYS A 66 13.55 -5.49 -8.23
CA LYS A 66 14.01 -6.88 -8.06
C LYS A 66 13.23 -7.85 -8.95
N LYS A 67 11.90 -7.76 -8.96
CA LYS A 67 11.05 -8.63 -9.80
C LYS A 67 11.28 -8.37 -11.29
N TRP A 68 11.53 -7.13 -11.67
CA TRP A 68 11.85 -6.75 -13.04
C TRP A 68 13.17 -7.34 -13.51
N ARG A 69 14.23 -7.28 -12.69
CA ARG A 69 15.52 -7.90 -13.00
C ARG A 69 15.40 -9.42 -13.20
N ILE A 70 14.59 -10.09 -12.38
CA ILE A 70 14.27 -11.52 -12.55
C ILE A 70 13.53 -11.78 -13.87
N GLU A 71 12.57 -10.92 -14.23
CA GLU A 71 11.81 -11.03 -15.47
C GLU A 71 12.71 -10.84 -16.71
N LEU A 72 13.66 -9.89 -16.66
CA LEU A 72 14.66 -9.68 -17.71
C LEU A 72 15.55 -10.92 -17.90
N ALA A 73 16.05 -11.50 -16.81
CA ALA A 73 16.89 -12.70 -16.86
C ALA A 73 16.13 -13.88 -17.50
N LYS A 74 14.89 -14.13 -17.04
CA LYS A 74 14.02 -15.20 -17.58
C LYS A 74 13.62 -14.94 -19.03
N ALA A 75 13.41 -13.69 -19.41
CA ALA A 75 13.08 -13.34 -20.79
C ALA A 75 14.25 -13.63 -21.74
N LYS A 76 15.48 -13.31 -21.32
CA LYS A 76 16.70 -13.61 -22.05
C LYS A 76 16.94 -15.12 -22.20
N GLU A 77 16.75 -15.90 -21.14
CA GLU A 77 16.92 -17.35 -21.16
C GLU A 77 15.90 -18.05 -22.09
N SER A 78 14.65 -17.60 -22.10
CA SER A 78 13.60 -18.19 -22.93
C SER A 78 13.42 -17.51 -24.30
N SER A 79 14.39 -16.71 -24.76
CA SER A 79 14.35 -15.95 -26.03
C SER A 79 13.02 -15.23 -26.29
N ARG A 80 12.42 -14.65 -25.24
CA ARG A 80 11.13 -13.98 -25.29
C ARG A 80 11.26 -12.52 -24.90
N HIS A 81 10.24 -11.73 -25.22
CA HIS A 81 10.17 -10.35 -24.72
C HIS A 81 9.85 -10.31 -23.21
N PRO A 82 10.52 -9.44 -22.44
CA PRO A 82 10.16 -9.17 -21.06
C PRO A 82 8.82 -8.45 -20.98
N SER A 83 8.04 -8.71 -19.93
CA SER A 83 6.72 -8.09 -19.74
C SER A 83 6.60 -7.51 -18.33
N LEU A 84 6.36 -6.20 -18.26
CA LEU A 84 6.14 -5.51 -16.98
C LEU A 84 4.90 -6.04 -16.26
N LEU A 85 3.84 -6.37 -17.01
CA LEU A 85 2.63 -6.98 -16.46
C LEU A 85 2.94 -8.28 -15.73
N ARG A 86 3.85 -9.12 -16.24
CA ARG A 86 4.26 -10.36 -15.55
C ARG A 86 4.99 -10.06 -14.24
N ALA A 87 5.83 -9.03 -14.20
CA ALA A 87 6.50 -8.61 -12.96
C ALA A 87 5.49 -8.08 -11.92
N LEU A 88 4.52 -7.28 -12.37
CA LEU A 88 3.43 -6.76 -11.52
C LEU A 88 2.51 -7.87 -11.01
N LEU A 89 2.11 -8.82 -11.86
CA LEU A 89 1.31 -9.98 -11.45
C LEU A 89 2.06 -10.87 -10.46
N LYS A 90 3.38 -11.03 -10.60
CA LYS A 90 4.18 -11.75 -9.59
C LYS A 90 4.29 -11.00 -8.26
N MET A 91 4.17 -9.68 -8.26
CA MET A 91 4.26 -8.86 -7.06
C MET A 91 2.92 -8.78 -6.32
N PHE A 92 1.81 -8.62 -7.04
CA PHE A 92 0.49 -8.37 -6.44
C PHE A 92 -0.55 -9.47 -6.67
N GLY A 93 -0.29 -10.43 -7.56
CA GLY A 93 -1.29 -11.39 -8.03
C GLY A 93 -1.91 -12.22 -6.91
N ALA A 94 -1.11 -12.71 -5.96
CA ALA A 94 -1.63 -13.47 -4.82
C ALA A 94 -2.58 -12.64 -3.93
N LYS A 95 -2.24 -11.38 -3.67
CA LYS A 95 -3.08 -10.46 -2.89
C LYS A 95 -4.38 -10.15 -3.63
N LEU A 96 -4.29 -9.89 -4.94
CA LEU A 96 -5.46 -9.65 -5.79
C LEU A 96 -6.37 -10.89 -5.86
N MET A 97 -5.81 -12.09 -6.01
CA MET A 97 -6.56 -13.33 -6.02
C MET A 97 -7.29 -13.57 -4.69
N LEU A 98 -6.60 -13.37 -3.55
CA LEU A 98 -7.22 -13.51 -2.23
C LEU A 98 -8.35 -12.49 -2.03
N CYS A 99 -8.12 -11.22 -2.39
CA CYS A 99 -9.17 -10.20 -2.32
C CYS A 99 -10.37 -10.56 -3.21
N GLY A 100 -10.13 -10.99 -4.46
CA GLY A 100 -11.19 -11.42 -5.36
C GLY A 100 -11.97 -12.62 -4.83
N PHE A 101 -11.28 -13.60 -4.26
CA PHE A 101 -11.91 -14.78 -3.66
C PHE A 101 -12.77 -14.42 -2.44
N LEU A 102 -12.29 -13.55 -1.55
CA LEU A 102 -13.09 -13.06 -0.42
C LEU A 102 -14.31 -12.29 -0.88
N LEU A 103 -14.20 -11.45 -1.92
CA LEU A 103 -15.33 -10.76 -2.51
C LEU A 103 -16.36 -11.74 -3.10
N LEU A 104 -15.92 -12.80 -3.77
CA LEU A 104 -16.82 -13.85 -4.27
C LEU A 104 -17.58 -14.55 -3.14
N ILE A 105 -16.91 -14.86 -2.02
CA ILE A 105 -17.58 -15.44 -0.85
C ILE A 105 -18.63 -14.48 -0.28
N ILE A 106 -18.28 -13.20 -0.11
CA ILE A 106 -19.19 -12.19 0.40
C ILE A 106 -20.43 -12.11 -0.49
N GLU A 107 -20.25 -11.99 -1.80
CA GLU A 107 -21.35 -11.89 -2.77
C GLU A 107 -22.22 -13.16 -2.77
N THR A 108 -21.64 -14.35 -2.65
CA THR A 108 -22.40 -15.62 -2.66
C THR A 108 -23.10 -15.95 -1.34
N VAL A 109 -22.68 -15.36 -0.23
CA VAL A 109 -23.27 -15.59 1.10
C VAL A 109 -24.30 -14.52 1.47
N LEU A 110 -24.11 -13.28 1.01
CA LEU A 110 -25.02 -12.15 1.28
C LEU A 110 -26.14 -12.00 0.24
N TRP A 111 -26.16 -12.86 -0.79
CA TRP A 111 -27.17 -12.90 -1.86
C TRP A 111 -27.81 -14.29 -1.90
#